data_AF-A0A9E1WGA7-F1
#
_entry.id   AF-A0A9E1WGA7-F1
#
_cell.length_a   1.000
_cell.length_b   1.000
_cell.length_c   1.000
_cell.angle_alpha   90.00
_cell.angle_beta   90.00
_cell.angle_gamma   90.00
#
_symmetry.space_group_name_H-M   'P 1'
#
loop_
_entity.id
_entity.type
_entity.pdbx_description
1 polymer ?
#
loop_
_entity_poly.entity_id
_entity_poly.type
_entity_poly.pdbx_seq_one_letter_code
_entity_poly.pdbx_strand_id
1 'polypeptide(L)' 'LIMEAVTAMEYRASAEDLARICHPHPTYTEAIKEAALAATDNRPLHI' A
#
# COMPACT_ATOMS: atom_id res chain seq x y z
N LEU A 1 -4.82 -4.86 5.05
CA LEU A 1 -6.15 -4.32 5.45
C LEU A 1 -6.09 -3.77 6.87
N ILE A 2 -7.03 -2.89 7.26
CA ILE A 2 -6.97 -1.84 8.32
C ILE A 2 -5.81 -1.89 9.34
N MET A 3 -5.54 -3.02 9.98
CA MET A 3 -4.37 -3.23 10.84
C MET A 3 -3.06 -2.82 10.15
N GLU A 4 -2.87 -3.19 8.88
CA GLU A 4 -1.72 -2.80 8.06
C GLU A 4 -1.58 -1.28 7.95
N ALA A 5 -2.69 -0.57 7.69
CA ALA A 5 -2.69 0.88 7.57
C ALA A 5 -2.45 1.55 8.95
N VAL A 6 -3.05 1.03 10.01
CA VAL A 6 -2.84 1.50 11.39
C VAL A 6 -1.37 1.34 11.80
N THR A 7 -0.78 0.16 11.57
CA THR A 7 0.63 -0.08 11.86
C THR A 7 1.54 0.82 11.02
N ALA A 8 1.24 0.99 9.73
CA ALA A 8 2.01 1.89 8.87
C ALA A 8 1.97 3.34 9.36
N MET A 9 0.79 3.84 9.75
CA MET A 9 0.61 5.20 10.29
C MET A 9 1.35 5.40 11.62
N GLU A 10 1.37 4.39 12.50
CA GLU A 10 2.11 4.44 13.77
C GLU A 10 3.61 4.65 13.55
N TYR A 11 4.18 3.97 12.55
CA TYR A 11 5.59 4.14 12.16
C TYR A 11 5.82 5.34 11.22
N ARG A 12 4.79 6.16 10.97
CA ARG A 12 4.83 7.31 10.06
C ARG A 12 5.34 6.94 8.66
N ALA A 13 5.00 5.75 8.19
CA ALA A 13 5.33 5.30 6.86
C ALA A 13 4.69 6.21 5.80
N SER A 14 5.44 6.46 4.73
CA SER A 14 4.94 7.17 3.55
C SER A 14 4.07 6.26 2.68
N ALA A 15 3.33 6.85 1.74
CA ALA A 15 2.63 6.07 0.71
C ALA A 15 3.60 5.24 -0.14
N GLU A 16 4.80 5.77 -0.43
CA GLU A 16 5.83 5.03 -1.17
C GLU A 16 6.33 3.79 -0.40
N ASP A 17 6.46 3.88 0.92
CA ASP A 17 6.86 2.74 1.75
C ASP A 17 5.85 1.60 1.62
N LEU A 18 4.55 1.92 1.73
CA LEU A 18 3.48 0.94 1.58
C LEU A 18 3.42 0.36 0.15
N ALA A 19 3.64 1.19 -0.86
CA ALA A 19 3.68 0.77 -2.26
C ALA A 19 4.83 -0.21 -2.58
N ARG A 20 5.96 -0.10 -1.87
CA ARG A 20 7.18 -0.89 -2.12
C ARG A 20 7.28 -2.17 -1.30
N ILE A 21 6.48 -2.33 -0.25
CA ILE A 21 6.46 -3.56 0.57
C ILE A 21 5.79 -4.72 -0.20
N CYS A 22 6.25 -5.95 0.04
CA CYS A 22 5.67 -7.15 -0.55
C CYS A 22 4.26 -7.40 -0.01
N HIS A 23 3.29 -7.42 -0.92
CA HIS A 23 1.93 -7.85 -0.65
C HIS A 23 1.75 -9.26 -1.20
N PRO A 24 1.28 -10.24 -0.40
CA PRO A 24 1.05 -11.58 -0.88
C PRO A 24 0.03 -11.60 -2.03
N HIS A 25 0.35 -12.34 -3.09
CA HIS A 25 -0.56 -12.57 -4.21
C HIS A 25 -1.11 -14.00 -4.18
N PRO A 26 -2.42 -14.24 -4.40
CA PRO A 26 -3.51 -13.27 -4.59
C PRO A 26 -4.23 -12.92 -3.27
N THR A 27 -4.27 -11.64 -2.87
CA THR A 27 -4.97 -11.19 -1.65
C THR A 27 -5.60 -9.81 -1.77
N TYR A 28 -6.59 -9.51 -0.91
CA TYR A 28 -7.22 -8.19 -0.85
C TYR A 28 -6.29 -7.06 -0.40
N THR A 29 -5.15 -7.37 0.23
CA THR A 29 -4.20 -6.31 0.63
C THR A 29 -3.49 -5.71 -0.57
N GLU A 30 -3.46 -6.38 -1.73
CA GLU A 30 -2.92 -5.83 -2.97
C GLU A 30 -3.63 -4.52 -3.36
N ALA A 31 -4.92 -4.35 -3.04
CA ALA A 31 -5.62 -3.09 -3.27
C ALA A 31 -5.04 -1.91 -2.47
N ILE A 32 -4.48 -2.15 -1.28
CA ILE A 32 -3.79 -1.11 -0.49
C ILE A 32 -2.49 -0.70 -1.17
N LYS A 33 -1.73 -1.67 -1.68
CA LYS A 33 -0.52 -1.41 -2.47
C LYS A 33 -0.82 -0.54 -3.69
N GLU A 34 -1.87 -0.88 -4.45
CA GLU A 34 -2.27 -0.11 -5.64
C GLU A 34 -2.75 1.30 -5.28
N ALA A 35 -3.53 1.44 -4.19
CA ALA A 35 -3.93 2.75 -3.68
C ALA A 35 -2.71 3.58 -3.22
N ALA A 36 -1.71 2.96 -2.62
CA ALA A 36 -0.48 3.62 -2.21
C ALA A 36 0.37 4.06 -3.42
N LEU A 37 0.46 3.22 -4.47
CA LEU A 37 1.06 3.58 -5.76
C LEU A 37 0.33 4.75 -6.44
N ALA A 38 -0.99 4.81 -6.31
CA ALA A 38 -1.77 5.94 -6.77
C ALA A 38 -1.50 7.21 -5.96
N ALA A 39 -1.42 7.10 -4.63
CA ALA A 39 -1.20 8.24 -3.74
C ALA A 39 0.23 8.82 -3.79
N THR A 40 1.25 8.01 -4.11
CA THR A 40 2.63 8.50 -4.20
C THR A 40 2.85 9.33 -5.46
N ASP A 41 2.60 8.77 -6.66
CA ASP A 41 2.88 9.43 -7.94
C ASP A 41 1.84 9.07 -9.03
N ASN A 42 0.63 8.65 -8.63
CA ASN A 42 -0.43 8.22 -9.55
C ASN A 42 0.01 7.13 -10.55
N ARG A 43 0.73 6.11 -10.04
CA ARG A 43 1.35 5.03 -10.83
C ARG A 43 0.94 3.60 -10.43
N PRO A 44 -0.37 3.30 -10.24
CA PRO A 44 -0.81 1.93 -10.00
C PRO A 44 -0.53 1.04 -11.22
N LEU A 45 -0.41 -0.27 -10.98
CA LEU A 45 -0.13 -1.28 -12.00
C LEU A 45 -1.39 -2.04 -12.44
N HIS A 46 -2.39 -2.13 -11.57
CA HIS A 46 -3.58 -2.96 -11.79
C HIS A 46 -4.89 -2.19 -11.59
N ILE A 47 -4.92 -0.92 -12.02
CA ILE A 47 -6.08 -0.02 -12.04
C ILE A 47 -6.48 0.30 -13.47
#